data_AF-A0A4Y9RER2-F1
#
_entry.id   AF-A0A4Y9RER2-F1
#
_cell.length_a   1.000
_cell.length_b   1.000
_cell.length_c   1.000
_cell.angle_alpha   90.00
_cell.angle_beta   90.00
_cell.angle_gamma   90.00
#
_symmetry.space_group_name_H-M   'P 1'
#
loop_
_entity.id
_entity.type
_entity.pdbx_description
1 polymer ?
#
loop_
_entity_poly.entity_id
_entity_poly.type
_entity_poly.pdbx_seq_one_letter_code
_entity_poly.pdbx_strand_id
1 'polypeptide(L)'
;MRIGFYFAPGYGYYSVPRSYWGQRFYEGQFLPSIFWRYEIRDFERWGLPWPPAGTMWVFVDNSIYLVDRFDGYVIEAIHDAWRW
;
A
#
# COMPACT_ATOMS: atom_id res chain seq x y z
N MET A 1 14.23 -9.52 -6.15
CA MET A 1 12.75 -9.53 -6.17
C MET A 1 12.28 -10.97 -5.99
N ARG A 2 11.60 -11.31 -4.89
CA ARG A 2 11.00 -12.64 -4.72
C ARG A 2 9.60 -12.60 -5.32
N ILE A 3 9.42 -13.25 -6.46
CA ILE A 3 8.13 -13.34 -7.14
C ILE A 3 7.08 -13.89 -6.16
N GLY A 4 6.05 -13.08 -5.92
CA GLY A 4 4.92 -13.42 -5.04
C GLY A 4 5.04 -13.06 -3.57
N PHE A 5 6.08 -12.32 -3.18
CA PHE A 5 6.20 -11.76 -1.84
C PHE A 5 6.31 -10.24 -1.92
N TYR A 6 5.39 -9.53 -1.28
CA TYR A 6 5.45 -8.08 -1.12
C TYR A 6 6.03 -7.73 0.23
N PHE A 7 6.79 -6.65 0.28
CA PHE A 7 7.34 -6.12 1.50
C PHE A 7 6.41 -5.04 2.05
N ALA A 8 6.00 -5.16 3.31
CA ALA A 8 5.44 -4.05 4.06
C ALA A 8 6.36 -3.77 5.25
N PRO A 9 6.96 -2.57 5.32
CA PRO A 9 7.72 -2.17 6.48
C PRO A 9 6.92 -2.34 7.79
N GLY A 10 7.53 -2.96 8.79
CA GLY A 10 6.87 -3.33 10.06
C GLY A 10 6.19 -4.71 10.06
N TYR A 11 5.82 -5.25 8.88
CA TYR A 11 5.19 -6.57 8.73
C TYR A 11 6.10 -7.62 8.08
N GLY A 12 7.14 -7.19 7.37
CA GLY A 12 8.06 -8.07 6.65
C GLY A 12 7.52 -8.48 5.27
N TYR A 13 7.95 -9.65 4.79
CA TYR A 13 7.51 -10.19 3.51
C TYR A 13 6.22 -11.00 3.67
N TYR A 14 5.23 -10.72 2.83
CA TYR A 14 3.97 -11.46 2.82
C TYR A 14 3.63 -12.00 1.44
N SER A 15 3.04 -13.19 1.41
CA SER A 15 2.58 -13.81 0.17
C SER A 15 1.35 -13.07 -0.36
N VAL A 16 1.39 -12.74 -1.65
CA VAL A 16 0.28 -12.12 -2.36
C VAL A 16 -0.27 -13.11 -3.38
N PRO A 17 -1.60 -13.20 -3.58
CA PRO A 17 -2.17 -14.04 -4.61
C PRO A 17 -1.55 -13.76 -5.99
N ARG A 18 -1.38 -14.83 -6.77
CA ARG A 18 -0.73 -14.78 -8.09
C ARG A 18 -1.33 -13.76 -9.05
N SER A 19 -2.62 -13.51 -8.94
CA SER A 19 -3.37 -12.53 -9.73
C SER A 19 -2.86 -11.10 -9.56
N TYR A 20 -2.26 -10.78 -8.42
CA TYR A 20 -1.79 -9.42 -8.11
C TYR A 20 -0.28 -9.27 -8.26
N TRP A 21 0.45 -10.31 -8.69
CA TRP A 21 1.90 -10.26 -8.83
C TRP A 21 2.32 -9.22 -9.87
N GLY A 22 3.14 -8.25 -9.46
CA GLY A 22 3.59 -7.16 -10.34
C GLY A 22 2.49 -6.18 -10.71
N GLN A 23 1.30 -6.31 -10.13
CA GLN A 23 0.22 -5.37 -10.34
C GLN A 23 0.49 -4.08 -9.56
N ARG A 24 0.46 -2.97 -10.28
CA ARG A 24 0.53 -1.61 -9.73
C ARG A 24 -0.86 -0.99 -9.82
N PHE A 25 -1.24 -0.27 -8.77
CA PHE A 25 -2.49 0.49 -8.73
C PHE A 25 -2.19 1.96 -9.00
N TYR A 26 -3.16 2.71 -9.44
CA TYR A 26 -3.05 4.14 -9.73
C TYR A 26 -4.21 4.90 -9.11
N GLU A 27 -4.09 6.22 -9.04
CA GLU A 27 -5.16 7.10 -8.59
C GLU A 27 -6.44 6.86 -9.39
N GLY A 28 -7.58 6.81 -8.71
CA GLY A 28 -8.88 6.50 -9.30
C GLY A 28 -9.21 5.02 -9.43
N GLN A 29 -8.29 4.13 -9.11
CA GLN A 29 -8.55 2.68 -9.03
C GLN A 29 -8.96 2.27 -7.61
N PHE A 30 -9.36 1.00 -7.46
CA PHE A 30 -9.69 0.43 -6.15
C PHE A 30 -8.61 -0.55 -5.71
N LEU A 31 -8.07 -0.32 -4.51
CA LEU A 31 -7.13 -1.21 -3.88
C LEU A 31 -7.88 -2.38 -3.23
N PRO A 32 -7.60 -3.64 -3.62
CA PRO A 32 -8.26 -4.80 -3.06
C PRO A 32 -8.10 -4.91 -1.54
N SER A 33 -9.17 -5.30 -0.86
CA SER A 33 -9.24 -5.36 0.61
C SER A 33 -8.21 -6.27 1.28
N ILE A 34 -7.64 -7.22 0.54
CA ILE A 34 -6.52 -8.04 1.02
C ILE A 34 -5.30 -7.21 1.45
N PHE A 35 -5.11 -6.03 0.84
CA PHE A 35 -4.00 -5.14 1.16
C PHE A 35 -4.27 -4.23 2.35
N TRP A 36 -5.54 -4.01 2.72
CA TRP A 36 -5.91 -3.07 3.80
C TRP A 36 -5.35 -3.46 5.16
N ARG A 37 -5.02 -4.75 5.36
CA ARG A 37 -4.35 -5.23 6.57
C ARG A 37 -2.92 -4.69 6.74
N TYR A 38 -2.35 -4.13 5.67
CA TYR A 38 -1.02 -3.50 5.64
C TYR A 38 -1.12 -1.98 5.79
N GLU A 39 -2.08 -1.53 6.57
CA GLU A 39 -2.24 -0.14 6.99
C GLU A 39 -0.96 0.35 7.67
N ILE A 40 -0.51 1.54 7.27
CA ILE A 40 0.58 2.28 7.88
C ILE A 40 0.01 3.12 9.02
N ARG A 41 0.16 2.61 10.24
CA ARG A 41 -0.24 3.36 11.45
C ARG A 41 0.81 4.39 11.87
N ASP A 42 2.09 4.10 11.60
CA ASP A 42 3.22 4.96 11.94
C ASP A 42 3.62 5.85 10.75
N PHE A 43 2.67 6.56 10.13
CA PHE A 43 2.90 7.36 8.91
C PHE A 43 4.00 8.43 9.09
N GLU A 44 4.15 9.02 10.28
CA GLU A 44 5.20 9.99 10.60
C GLU A 44 6.61 9.41 10.42
N ARG A 45 6.80 8.14 10.76
CA ARG A 45 8.08 7.44 10.60
C ARG A 45 8.50 7.33 9.13
N TRP A 46 7.53 7.40 8.22
CA TRP A 46 7.71 7.31 6.78
C TRP A 46 7.70 8.68 6.09
N GLY A 47 7.67 9.78 6.85
CA GLY A 47 7.60 11.13 6.31
C GLY A 47 6.28 11.44 5.59
N LEU A 48 5.25 10.63 5.85
CA LEU A 48 3.92 10.81 5.26
C LEU A 48 3.10 11.78 6.11
N PRO A 49 2.25 12.60 5.49
CA PRO A 49 1.34 13.47 6.23
C PRO A 49 0.28 12.63 6.95
N TRP A 50 -0.33 13.24 7.98
CA TRP A 50 -1.48 12.64 8.67
C TRP A 50 -2.57 12.30 7.66
N PRO A 51 -3.08 11.05 7.61
CA PRO A 51 -4.09 10.66 6.64
C PRO A 51 -5.39 11.45 6.88
N PRO A 52 -5.99 12.09 5.85
CA PRO A 52 -7.28 12.74 5.96
C PRO A 52 -8.35 11.82 6.56
N ALA A 53 -9.38 12.40 7.19
CA ALA A 53 -10.46 11.64 7.80
C ALA A 53 -11.12 10.70 6.77
N GLY A 54 -11.28 9.43 7.15
CA GLY A 54 -11.83 8.39 6.27
C GLY A 54 -10.81 7.71 5.36
N THR A 55 -9.54 8.12 5.37
CA THR A 55 -8.48 7.53 4.54
C THR A 55 -7.46 6.75 5.37
N MET A 56 -6.65 5.93 4.71
CA MET A 56 -5.52 5.25 5.32
C MET A 56 -4.38 5.08 4.33
N TRP A 57 -3.15 5.14 4.84
CA TRP A 57 -1.96 4.79 4.10
C TRP A 57 -1.77 3.27 4.10
N VAL A 58 -1.39 2.67 2.97
CA VAL A 58 -1.22 1.22 2.83
C VAL A 58 0.07 0.89 2.08
N PHE A 59 0.81 -0.11 2.58
CA PHE A 59 1.99 -0.65 1.89
C PHE A 59 1.63 -1.78 0.91
N VAL A 60 2.04 -1.63 -0.34
CA VAL A 60 1.98 -2.70 -1.34
C VAL A 60 3.28 -2.72 -2.13
N ASP A 61 4.06 -3.77 -1.89
CA ASP A 61 5.36 -4.01 -2.51
C ASP A 61 6.38 -2.87 -2.28
N ASN A 62 6.70 -2.10 -3.33
CA ASN A 62 7.56 -0.92 -3.26
C ASN A 62 6.78 0.40 -3.36
N SER A 63 5.47 0.37 -3.14
CA SER A 63 4.60 1.53 -3.29
C SER A 63 3.75 1.75 -2.04
N ILE A 64 3.45 3.02 -1.79
CA ILE A 64 2.53 3.46 -0.73
C ILE A 64 1.29 4.03 -1.41
N TYR A 65 0.11 3.68 -0.88
CA TYR A 65 -1.16 4.17 -1.40
C TYR A 65 -1.95 4.86 -0.30
N LEU A 66 -2.47 6.05 -0.59
CA LEU A 66 -3.54 6.64 0.21
C LEU A 66 -4.86 6.13 -0.36
N VAL A 67 -5.63 5.44 0.48
CA VAL A 67 -6.91 4.88 0.06
C VAL A 67 -8.03 5.32 0.98
N ASP A 68 -9.24 5.40 0.45
CA ASP A 68 -10.44 5.47 1.26
C ASP A 68 -10.61 4.16 2.05
N ARG A 69 -10.90 4.28 3.35
CA ARG A 69 -10.96 3.14 4.27
C ARG A 69 -12.22 2.28 4.07
N PHE A 70 -13.26 2.84 3.44
CA PHE A 70 -14.54 2.16 3.25
C PHE A 70 -14.54 1.25 2.03
N ASP A 71 -14.03 1.72 0.88
CA ASP A 71 -14.09 1.01 -0.40
C ASP A 71 -12.73 0.72 -1.03
N GLY A 72 -11.64 1.27 -0.48
CA GLY A 72 -10.28 1.11 -1.00
C GLY A 72 -9.98 1.99 -2.20
N TYR A 73 -10.79 3.00 -2.50
CA TYR A 73 -10.53 3.94 -3.59
C TYR A 73 -9.17 4.61 -3.40
N VAL A 74 -8.30 4.50 -4.41
CA VAL A 74 -6.95 5.06 -4.39
C VAL A 74 -7.02 6.54 -4.68
N ILE A 75 -6.71 7.33 -3.67
CA ILE A 75 -6.67 8.79 -3.71
C ILE A 75 -5.30 9.25 -4.19
N GLU A 76 -4.23 8.62 -3.71
CA GLU A 76 -2.85 8.96 -4.04
C GLU A 76 -1.99 7.69 -4.14
N ALA A 77 -1.11 7.65 -5.12
CA ALA A 77 -0.18 6.54 -5.33
C ALA A 77 1.28 7.03 -5.34
N ILE A 78 2.03 6.67 -4.30
CA ILE A 78 3.47 6.93 -4.21
C ILE A 78 4.21 5.68 -4.66
N HIS A 79 4.78 5.78 -5.84
CA HIS A 79 5.48 4.71 -6.51
C HIS A 79 6.97 4.70 -6.20
N ASP A 80 7.52 3.50 -6.03
CA ASP A 80 8.97 3.30 -5.83
C ASP A 80 9.48 4.04 -4.58
N ALA A 81 8.71 3.96 -3.50
CA ALA A 81 8.92 4.68 -2.25
C ALA A 81 10.27 4.35 -1.58
N TRP A 82 10.87 3.21 -1.90
CA TRP A 82 12.27 2.91 -1.57
C TRP A 82 12.97 2.29 -2.79
N ARG A 83 13.95 3.00 -3.34
CA ARG A 83 15.00 2.41 -4.17
C ARG A 83 16.22 2.17 -3.28
N TRP A 84 16.58 0.91 -3.09
CA TRP A 84 17.88 0.51 -2.60
C TRP A 84 18.83 0.31 -3.79
#